data_AF-A0A4R9Q2W4-F1
#
_entry.id   AF-A0A4R9Q2W4-F1
#
_cell.length_a   1.000
_cell.length_b   1.000
_cell.length_c   1.000
_cell.angle_alpha   90.00
_cell.angle_beta   90.00
_cell.angle_gamma   90.00
#
_symmetry.space_group_name_H-M   'P 1'
#
loop_
_entity.id
_entity.type
_entity.pdbx_description
1 polymer ?
#
loop_
_entity_poly.entity_id
_entity_poly.type
_entity_poly.pdbx_seq_one_letter_code
_entity_poly.pdbx_strand_id
1 'polypeptide(L)' 'MEIPSPEIPPPSKQPLTFKDAIVVWMLRRDGWHQHQIAARFGVNSARINDILKERKHVGSKDAPDDTAH' A
#
# COMPACT_ATOMS: atom_id res chain seq x y z
N MET A 1 6.03 -14.67 38.27
CA MET A 1 6.17 -15.06 36.85
C MET A 1 5.48 -13.96 36.06
N GLU A 2 6.22 -12.95 35.67
CA GLU A 2 5.70 -11.82 34.92
C GLU A 2 5.65 -12.26 33.45
N ILE A 3 4.44 -12.36 32.91
CA ILE A 3 4.23 -12.67 31.50
C ILE A 3 4.50 -11.34 30.78
N PRO A 4 5.54 -11.22 29.92
CA PRO A 4 5.68 -10.00 29.14
C PRO A 4 4.46 -9.92 28.21
N SER A 5 3.66 -8.87 28.43
CA SER A 5 2.56 -8.47 27.55
C SER A 5 3.07 -8.46 26.10
N PRO A 6 2.34 -9.00 25.11
CA PRO A 6 2.75 -8.85 23.72
C PRO A 6 2.78 -7.36 23.44
N GLU A 7 3.98 -6.82 23.26
CA GLU A 7 4.20 -5.49 22.74
C GLU A 7 3.52 -5.47 21.37
N ILE A 8 2.27 -5.01 21.33
CA ILE A 8 1.62 -4.61 20.10
C ILE A 8 2.53 -3.48 19.62
N PRO A 9 3.34 -3.67 18.56
CA PRO A 9 4.13 -2.58 18.07
C PRO A 9 3.16 -1.42 17.81
N PRO A 10 3.51 -0.16 18.15
CA PRO A 10 2.67 0.97 17.78
C PRO A 10 2.31 0.81 16.30
N PRO A 11 1.15 1.31 15.82
CA PRO A 11 0.81 1.30 14.39
C PRO A 11 1.88 2.10 13.66
N SER A 12 2.97 1.40 13.40
CA SER A 12 4.15 1.83 12.73
C SER A 12 3.58 2.11 11.38
N LYS A 13 3.66 3.37 10.94
CA LYS A 13 3.21 3.82 9.63
C LYS A 13 3.88 2.91 8.61
N GLN A 14 3.26 1.78 8.30
CA GLN A 14 3.90 0.74 7.54
C GLN A 14 4.16 1.39 6.19
N PRO A 15 5.44 1.49 5.77
CA PRO A 15 5.74 2.10 4.49
C PRO A 15 5.01 1.28 3.44
N LEU A 16 4.21 1.96 2.62
CA LEU A 16 3.46 1.34 1.55
C LEU A 16 4.40 0.44 0.74
N THR A 17 4.15 -0.85 0.76
CA THR A 17 5.07 -1.86 0.21
C THR A 17 4.88 -1.96 -1.30
N PHE A 18 5.79 -2.68 -1.98
CA PHE A 18 5.61 -2.96 -3.41
C PHE A 18 4.27 -3.66 -3.68
N LYS A 19 3.86 -4.59 -2.80
CA LYS A 19 2.59 -5.30 -2.92
C LYS A 19 1.38 -4.37 -2.78
N ASP A 20 1.43 -3.42 -1.83
CA ASP A 20 0.41 -2.38 -1.72
C ASP A 20 0.36 -1.50 -2.97
N ALA A 21 1.52 -1.18 -3.57
CA ALA A 21 1.58 -0.39 -4.79
C ALA A 21 0.90 -1.10 -5.98
N ILE A 22 1.01 -2.42 -6.09
CA ILE A 22 0.25 -3.22 -7.09
C ILE A 22 -1.26 -3.07 -6.86
N VAL A 23 -1.71 -3.23 -5.61
CA VAL A 23 -3.14 -3.10 -5.27
C VAL A 23 -3.66 -1.68 -5.57
N VAL A 24 -2.86 -0.64 -5.31
CA VAL A 24 -3.17 0.75 -5.70
C VAL A 24 -3.41 0.86 -7.21
N TRP A 25 -2.58 0.21 -8.03
CA TRP A 25 -2.75 0.16 -9.48
C TRP A 25 -4.00 -0.61 -9.91
N MET A 26 -4.31 -1.74 -9.25
CA MET A 26 -5.52 -2.51 -9.51
C MET A 26 -6.79 -1.68 -9.21
N LEU A 27 -6.86 -1.06 -8.02
CA LEU A 27 -7.97 -0.18 -7.64
C LEU A 27 -8.11 1.00 -8.62
N ARG A 28 -6.98 1.57 -9.07
CA ARG A 28 -6.99 2.65 -10.06
C ARG A 28 -7.55 2.19 -11.41
N ARG A 29 -7.28 0.95 -11.83
CA ARG A 29 -7.85 0.34 -13.05
C ARG A 29 -9.35 0.03 -12.89
N ASP A 30 -9.77 -0.34 -11.69
CA ASP A 30 -11.18 -0.59 -11.32
C ASP A 30 -12.03 0.70 -11.28
N GLY A 31 -11.39 1.88 -11.34
CA GLY A 31 -12.06 3.18 -11.37
C GLY A 31 -12.01 3.96 -10.06
N TRP A 32 -11.25 3.48 -9.06
CA TRP A 32 -11.14 4.16 -7.77
C TRP A 32 -10.29 5.42 -7.85
N HIS A 33 -10.72 6.46 -7.13
CA HIS A 33 -9.97 7.70 -7.04
C HIS A 33 -8.85 7.62 -5.99
N GLN A 34 -7.76 8.37 -6.22
CA GLN A 34 -6.60 8.41 -5.33
C GLN A 34 -6.93 8.70 -3.86
N HIS A 35 -7.95 9.52 -3.59
CA HIS A 35 -8.37 9.86 -2.23
C HIS A 35 -9.09 8.69 -1.54
N GLN A 36 -9.87 7.89 -2.27
CA GLN A 36 -10.50 6.68 -1.75
C GLN A 36 -9.46 5.60 -1.46
N ILE A 37 -8.51 5.41 -2.38
CA ILE A 37 -7.39 4.47 -2.21
C ILE A 37 -6.55 4.88 -0.99
N ALA A 38 -6.18 6.16 -0.89
CA ALA A 38 -5.43 6.70 0.25
C ALA A 38 -6.13 6.45 1.59
N ALA A 39 -7.45 6.68 1.66
CA ALA A 39 -8.26 6.40 2.84
C ALA A 39 -8.25 4.90 3.19
N ARG A 40 -8.34 4.01 2.20
CA ARG A 40 -8.31 2.56 2.40
C ARG A 40 -6.98 2.06 2.96
N PHE A 41 -5.87 2.64 2.52
CA PHE A 41 -4.53 2.30 3.03
C PHE A 41 -4.12 3.11 4.27
N GLY A 42 -4.91 4.10 4.69
CA GLY A 42 -4.54 5.01 5.78
C GLY A 42 -3.29 5.85 5.50
N VAL A 43 -2.99 6.12 4.22
CA VAL A 43 -1.81 6.88 3.79
C VAL A 43 -2.19 8.23 3.21
N ASN A 44 -1.21 9.13 3.11
CA ASN A 44 -1.39 10.38 2.40
C ASN A 44 -1.65 10.14 0.90
N SER A 45 -2.62 10.84 0.34
CA SER A 45 -2.92 10.82 -1.09
C SER A 45 -1.73 11.27 -1.95
N ALA A 46 -0.82 12.08 -1.42
CA ALA A 46 0.47 12.38 -2.05
C ALA A 46 1.32 11.12 -2.29
N ARG A 47 1.28 10.15 -1.38
CA ARG A 47 2.02 8.88 -1.50
C ARG A 47 1.43 8.00 -2.60
N ILE A 48 0.11 7.98 -2.72
CA ILE A 48 -0.60 7.35 -3.83
C ILE A 48 -0.24 8.04 -5.16
N ASN A 49 -0.19 9.36 -5.19
CA ASN A 49 0.19 10.12 -6.39
C ASN A 49 1.62 9.78 -6.85
N ASP A 50 2.54 9.59 -5.90
CA ASP A 50 3.93 9.21 -6.17
C ASP A 50 4.05 7.82 -6.82
N ILE A 51 3.21 6.86 -6.39
CA ILE A 51 3.10 5.52 -6.99
C ILE A 51 2.49 5.58 -8.38
N LEU A 52 1.39 6.33 -8.53
CA LEU A 52 0.69 6.51 -9.80
C LEU A 52 1.52 7.27 -10.84
N LYS A 53 2.46 8.10 -10.39
CA LYS A 53 3.46 8.77 -11.24
C LYS A 53 4.72 7.95 -11.47
N GLU A 54 4.78 6.72 -10.95
CA GLU A 54 5.96 5.86 -10.95
C GLU A 54 7.21 6.56 -10.37
N ARG A 55 7.05 7.60 -9.54
CA ARG A 55 8.18 8.16 -8.79
C ARG A 55 8.65 7.22 -7.68
N LYS A 56 7.74 6.39 -7.18
CA LYS A 56 8.00 5.35 -6.18
C LYS A 56 7.45 4.02 -6.65
N HIS A 57 8.23 2.96 -6.44
CA HIS A 57 7.88 1.59 -6.85
C HIS A 57 7.62 1.47 -8.37
N VAL A 58 8.58 1.97 -9.16
CA VAL A 58 8.64 1.76 -10.62
C VAL A 58 8.46 0.27 -10.93
N GLY A 59 7.61 -0.07 -11.90
CA GLY A 59 7.32 -1.47 -12.26
C GLY A 59 6.14 -2.12 -11.51
N SER A 60 5.59 -1.51 -10.46
CA SER A 60 4.41 -2.06 -9.76
C SER A 60 3.14 -2.08 -10.62
N LYS A 61 3.13 -1.34 -11.73
CA LYS A 61 2.01 -1.24 -12.68
C LYS A 61 1.95 -2.43 -13.64
N ASP A 62 3.10 -3.02 -13.91
CA ASP A 62 3.27 -4.14 -14.84
C ASP A 62 3.44 -5.47 -14.11
N ALA A 63 3.71 -5.43 -12.80
CA ALA A 63 3.75 -6.61 -11.96
C ALA A 63 2.47 -7.43 -12.16
N PRO A 64 2.56 -8.63 -12.76
CA PRO A 64 1.41 -9.50 -12.90
C PRO A 64 0.91 -9.89 -11.51
N ASP A 65 -0.38 -10.16 -11.41
CA ASP A 65 -1.05 -10.78 -10.25
C ASP A 65 -0.53 -12.23 -10.04
N ASP A 66 0.77 -12.47 -10.14
CA ASP A 66 1.40 -13.75 -9.87
C ASP A 66 1.76 -13.80 -8.37
N THR A 67 0.74 -13.72 -7.54
CA THR A 67 0.86 -14.14 -6.13
C THR A 67 -0.27 -15.11 -5.83
N ALA A 68 -0.34 -16.16 -6.65
CA ALA A 68 -1.03 -17.40 -6.34
C ALA A 68 0.04 -18.47 -6.06
N HIS A 69 0.40 -18.65 -4.78
CA HIS A 69 1.05 -19.85 -4.29
C HIS A 69 0.39 -20.27 -2.99
#